data_AF-A0A0L9TZ50-F1
#
_entry.id   AF-A0A0L9TZ50-F1
#
_cell.length_a   1.000
_cell.length_b   1.000
_cell.length_c   1.000
_cell.angle_alpha   90.00
_cell.angle_beta   90.00
_cell.angle_gamma   90.00
#
_symmetry.space_group_name_H-M   'P 1'
#
loop_
_entity.id
_entity.type
_entity.pdbx_description
1 polymer ?
#
loop_
_entity_poly.entity_id
_entity_poly.type
_entity_poly.pdbx_seq_one_letter_code
_entity_poly.pdbx_strand_id
1 'polypeptide(L)'
;MFTDEITVRTLSSEGHVPDRMGFIGFWKLVVVKNLPYDDMRRVGKIPKLLPHRLFPFARYSIWLDSKLRLQLDPLLILEYFLWRKGYEFAISNHYDRHCVWEEVAQNKKLNKYNHTVIDQQFSFYRADGLERFDASDPNKLLPSNVPEGSFIIRAHTPMSNLFSCLWFNEIDRFTPRDQLSFAYTYQKLRRMNPDKPFHLNMFKDCERRHIAKLFRHRLDDKRIHH
;
A
#
# COMPACT_ATOMS: atom_id res chain seq x y z
N MET A 1 -2.91 -15.79 2.12
CA MET A 1 -1.84 -15.21 2.94
C MET A 1 -0.51 -15.57 2.29
N PHE A 2 0.27 -14.58 1.86
CA PHE A 2 1.62 -14.83 1.36
C PHE A 2 2.61 -14.88 2.53
N THR A 3 3.44 -15.91 2.58
CA THR A 3 4.38 -16.14 3.68
C THR A 3 5.72 -16.61 3.13
N ASP A 4 6.83 -16.18 3.73
CA ASP A 4 8.12 -16.85 3.51
C ASP A 4 8.22 -18.14 4.37
N GLU A 5 9.23 -18.96 4.12
CA GLU A 5 9.41 -20.23 4.82
C GLU A 5 9.62 -20.05 6.34
N ILE A 6 10.26 -18.95 6.75
CA ILE A 6 10.50 -18.63 8.16
C ILE A 6 9.15 -18.40 8.86
N THR A 7 8.29 -17.60 8.24
CA THR A 7 6.94 -17.28 8.74
C THR A 7 6.08 -18.53 8.87
N VAL A 8 6.15 -19.46 7.91
CA VAL A 8 5.42 -20.75 8.00
C VAL A 8 5.87 -21.58 9.19
N ARG A 9 7.17 -21.64 9.44
CA ARG A 9 7.73 -22.36 10.60
C ARG A 9 7.27 -21.72 11.90
N THR A 10 7.29 -20.39 11.99
CA THR A 10 6.79 -19.65 13.15
C THR A 10 5.30 -19.92 13.38
N LEU A 11 4.45 -19.80 12.36
CA LEU A 11 3.02 -20.10 12.46
C LEU A 11 2.76 -21.53 12.95
N SER A 12 3.47 -22.51 12.38
CA SER A 12 3.35 -23.90 12.82
C SER A 12 3.77 -24.08 14.28
N SER A 13 4.83 -23.41 14.74
CA SER A 13 5.29 -23.46 16.13
C SER A 13 4.32 -22.80 17.13
N GLU A 14 3.49 -21.87 16.66
CA GLU A 14 2.42 -21.22 17.43
C GLU A 14 1.09 -22.00 17.40
N GLY A 15 1.07 -23.19 16.77
CA GLY A 15 -0.13 -24.03 16.63
C GLY A 15 -1.02 -23.68 15.44
N HIS A 16 -0.57 -22.77 14.56
CA HIS A 16 -1.25 -22.42 13.31
C HIS A 16 -0.74 -23.28 12.15
N VAL A 17 -1.00 -24.59 12.23
CA VAL A 17 -0.59 -25.56 11.20
C VAL A 17 -1.61 -25.53 10.04
N PRO A 18 -1.17 -25.34 8.79
CA PRO A 18 -2.07 -25.44 7.64
C PRO A 18 -2.70 -26.83 7.55
N ASP A 19 -3.98 -26.88 7.18
CA ASP A 19 -4.65 -28.15 6.87
C ASP A 19 -4.07 -28.82 5.60
N ARG A 20 -4.60 -30.00 5.25
CA ARG A 20 -4.16 -30.74 4.05
C ARG A 20 -4.33 -29.96 2.74
N MET A 21 -5.20 -28.96 2.72
CA MET A 21 -5.46 -28.09 1.57
C MET A 21 -4.61 -26.80 1.63
N GLY A 22 -3.79 -26.61 2.67
CA GLY A 22 -2.94 -25.45 2.87
C GLY A 22 -3.65 -24.25 3.49
N PHE A 23 -4.75 -24.46 4.22
CA PHE A 23 -5.51 -23.38 4.86
C PHE A 23 -5.22 -23.28 6.37
N ILE A 24 -5.17 -22.05 6.87
CA ILE A 24 -5.26 -21.74 8.30
C ILE A 24 -6.56 -20.96 8.50
N GLY A 25 -7.60 -21.63 9.01
CA GLY A 25 -8.96 -21.11 9.00
C GLY A 25 -9.42 -20.79 7.57
N PHE A 26 -9.82 -19.54 7.32
CA PHE A 26 -10.23 -19.10 5.98
C PHE A 26 -9.05 -18.72 5.05
N TRP A 27 -7.82 -18.70 5.56
CA TRP A 27 -6.68 -18.19 4.81
C TRP A 27 -5.92 -19.31 4.11
N LYS A 28 -5.99 -19.36 2.78
CA LYS A 28 -5.06 -20.17 1.98
C LYS A 28 -3.65 -19.61 2.13
N LEU A 29 -2.71 -20.44 2.57
CA LEU A 29 -1.31 -20.09 2.71
C LEU A 29 -0.60 -20.28 1.36
N VAL A 30 0.18 -19.28 0.96
CA VAL A 30 0.96 -19.27 -0.29
C VAL A 30 2.41 -19.00 0.08
N VAL A 31 3.23 -20.05 0.06
CA VAL A 31 4.66 -19.95 0.35
C VAL A 31 5.38 -19.33 -0.84
N VAL A 32 6.00 -18.18 -0.63
CA VAL A 32 6.84 -17.54 -1.65
C VAL A 32 8.26 -18.02 -1.48
N LYS A 33 8.78 -18.66 -2.53
CA LYS A 33 10.19 -19.06 -2.64
C LYS A 33 10.93 -18.09 -3.56
N ASN A 34 12.25 -18.02 -3.43
CA ASN A 34 13.12 -17.19 -4.28
C ASN A 34 12.68 -15.73 -4.31
N LEU A 35 12.73 -15.07 -3.14
CA LEU A 35 12.36 -13.66 -3.03
C LEU A 35 13.27 -12.80 -3.93
N PRO A 36 12.70 -11.86 -4.70
CA PRO A 36 13.47 -11.11 -5.70
C PRO A 36 14.32 -9.98 -5.09
N TYR A 37 14.18 -9.71 -3.80
CA TYR A 37 14.91 -8.65 -3.10
C TYR A 37 15.33 -9.12 -1.70
N ASP A 38 16.49 -8.66 -1.24
CA ASP A 38 16.92 -8.83 0.15
C ASP A 38 16.12 -7.97 1.13
N ASP A 39 15.62 -6.81 0.67
CA ASP A 39 14.76 -5.94 1.48
C ASP A 39 13.32 -6.48 1.52
N MET A 40 12.97 -7.12 2.64
CA MET A 40 11.62 -7.64 2.90
C MET A 40 10.51 -6.61 2.78
N ARG A 41 10.80 -5.31 2.99
CA ARG A 41 9.80 -4.25 2.76
C ARG A 41 9.49 -4.10 1.28
N ARG A 42 10.48 -4.25 0.40
CA ARG A 42 10.31 -4.23 -1.05
C ARG A 42 9.61 -5.49 -1.55
N VAL A 43 9.98 -6.67 -1.01
CA VAL A 43 9.25 -7.93 -1.26
C VAL A 43 7.77 -7.77 -0.95
N GLY A 44 7.42 -7.19 0.20
CA GLY A 44 6.03 -6.93 0.60
C GLY A 44 5.26 -6.01 -0.34
N LYS A 45 5.94 -5.21 -1.19
CA LYS A 45 5.26 -4.35 -2.18
C LYS A 45 4.73 -5.12 -3.38
N ILE A 46 5.25 -6.31 -3.67
CA ILE A 46 4.78 -7.15 -4.78
C ILE A 46 3.31 -7.54 -4.59
N PRO A 47 2.91 -8.25 -3.51
CA PRO A 47 1.50 -8.57 -3.30
C PRO A 47 0.66 -7.32 -2.98
N LYS A 48 1.29 -6.26 -2.46
CA LYS A 48 0.60 -4.98 -2.19
C LYS A 48 0.17 -4.26 -3.46
N LEU A 49 1.04 -4.16 -4.47
CA LEU A 49 0.82 -3.32 -5.65
C LEU A 49 0.54 -4.11 -6.92
N LEU A 50 0.98 -5.37 -7.00
CA LEU A 50 0.80 -6.20 -8.19
C LEU A 50 -0.18 -7.38 -7.99
N PRO A 51 -1.27 -7.28 -7.19
CA PRO A 51 -2.18 -8.42 -7.04
C PRO A 51 -2.84 -8.81 -8.36
N HIS A 52 -3.02 -7.89 -9.30
CA HIS A 52 -3.56 -8.19 -10.64
C HIS A 52 -2.63 -9.07 -11.48
N ARG A 53 -1.32 -9.09 -11.18
CA ARG A 53 -0.35 -10.00 -11.82
C ARG A 53 -0.35 -11.37 -11.14
N LEU A 54 -0.53 -11.39 -9.82
CA LEU A 54 -0.54 -12.62 -9.02
C LEU A 54 -1.87 -13.38 -9.14
N PHE A 55 -2.97 -12.67 -9.37
CA PHE A 55 -4.33 -13.20 -9.47
C PHE A 55 -5.02 -12.63 -10.71
N PRO A 56 -4.70 -13.12 -11.92
CA PRO A 56 -5.17 -12.53 -13.18
C PRO A 56 -6.70 -12.60 -13.35
N PHE A 57 -7.37 -13.50 -12.65
CA PHE A 57 -8.82 -13.66 -12.68
C PHE A 57 -9.54 -12.85 -11.58
N ALA A 58 -8.81 -12.20 -10.67
CA ALA A 58 -9.42 -11.36 -9.66
C ALA A 58 -9.93 -10.07 -10.30
N ARG A 59 -11.20 -9.74 -10.06
CA ARG A 59 -11.80 -8.46 -10.50
C ARG A 59 -11.59 -7.34 -9.50
N TYR A 60 -11.42 -7.68 -8.22
CA TYR A 60 -11.22 -6.74 -7.13
C TYR A 60 -10.16 -7.26 -6.16
N SER A 61 -9.49 -6.36 -5.45
CA SER A 61 -8.62 -6.70 -4.33
C SER A 61 -8.70 -5.68 -3.21
N ILE A 62 -8.53 -6.16 -1.98
CA ILE A 62 -8.39 -5.34 -0.78
C ILE A 62 -7.02 -5.69 -0.17
N TRP A 63 -6.13 -4.70 -0.10
CA TRP A 63 -4.90 -4.79 0.68
C TRP A 63 -5.15 -4.26 2.09
N LEU A 64 -4.66 -5.01 3.07
CA LEU A 64 -4.69 -4.66 4.48
C LEU A 64 -3.32 -4.96 5.08
N ASP A 65 -2.68 -3.99 5.72
CA ASP A 65 -1.45 -4.24 6.45
C ASP A 65 -1.70 -5.25 7.58
N SER A 66 -0.69 -6.06 7.91
CA SER A 66 -0.79 -7.14 8.92
C SER A 66 -1.16 -6.66 10.33
N LYS A 67 -0.93 -5.38 10.64
CA LYS A 67 -1.32 -4.74 11.90
C LYS A 67 -2.82 -4.44 11.99
N LEU A 68 -3.57 -4.58 10.89
CA LEU A 68 -4.98 -4.23 10.82
C LEU A 68 -5.85 -5.49 10.70
N ARG A 69 -7.07 -5.41 11.24
CA ARG A 69 -8.11 -6.43 11.08
C ARG A 69 -9.37 -5.80 10.51
N LEU A 70 -9.89 -6.39 9.45
CA LEU A 70 -11.15 -5.98 8.84
C LEU A 70 -12.31 -6.23 9.81
N GLN A 71 -13.27 -5.32 9.87
CA GLN A 71 -14.44 -5.40 10.75
C GLN A 71 -15.76 -5.44 10.00
N LEU A 72 -15.75 -5.18 8.70
CA LEU A 72 -16.94 -5.14 7.84
C LEU A 72 -16.81 -6.15 6.70
N ASP A 73 -17.95 -6.49 6.12
CA ASP A 73 -18.03 -7.33 4.92
C ASP A 73 -17.23 -6.69 3.77
N PRO A 74 -16.29 -7.43 3.15
CA PRO A 74 -15.57 -6.99 1.95
C PRO A 74 -16.46 -6.45 0.83
N LEU A 75 -17.66 -7.01 0.61
CA LEU A 75 -18.58 -6.55 -0.43
C LEU A 75 -19.13 -5.16 -0.13
N LEU A 76 -19.48 -4.86 1.12
CA LEU A 76 -19.93 -3.52 1.54
C LEU A 76 -18.81 -2.49 1.38
N ILE A 77 -17.56 -2.90 1.59
CA ILE A 77 -16.39 -2.04 1.36
C ILE A 77 -16.24 -1.73 -0.13
N LEU A 78 -16.35 -2.73 -1.01
CA LEU A 78 -16.31 -2.50 -2.46
C LEU A 78 -17.45 -1.57 -2.91
N GLU A 79 -18.66 -1.80 -2.40
CA GLU A 79 -19.82 -0.97 -2.70
C GLU A 79 -19.58 0.50 -2.32
N TYR A 80 -19.14 0.73 -1.07
CA TYR A 80 -18.97 2.07 -0.53
C TYR A 80 -17.83 2.85 -1.20
N PHE A 81 -16.65 2.23 -1.34
CA PHE A 81 -15.46 2.95 -1.80
C PHE A 81 -15.29 2.99 -3.31
N LEU A 82 -15.88 2.02 -4.04
CA LEU A 82 -15.74 1.91 -5.49
C LEU A 82 -17.08 2.13 -6.19
N TRP A 83 -18.07 1.25 -5.98
CA TRP A 83 -19.22 1.15 -6.88
C TRP A 83 -20.14 2.37 -6.84
N ARG A 84 -20.49 2.89 -5.66
CA ARG A 84 -21.45 4.01 -5.50
C ARG A 84 -21.06 5.27 -6.26
N LYS A 85 -19.77 5.49 -6.47
CA LYS A 85 -19.22 6.71 -7.08
C LYS A 85 -18.39 6.42 -8.34
N GLY A 86 -18.36 5.17 -8.81
CA GLY A 86 -17.63 4.78 -10.01
C GLY A 86 -16.10 4.91 -9.88
N TYR A 87 -15.54 4.70 -8.69
CA TYR A 87 -14.09 4.67 -8.50
C TYR A 87 -13.49 3.30 -8.84
N GLU A 88 -12.23 3.31 -9.27
CA GLU A 88 -11.48 2.11 -9.63
C GLU A 88 -10.40 1.78 -8.58
N PHE A 89 -10.02 2.79 -7.78
CA PHE A 89 -8.98 2.68 -6.78
C PHE A 89 -9.36 3.53 -5.58
N ALA A 90 -9.21 3.00 -4.37
CA ALA A 90 -9.38 3.76 -3.15
C ALA A 90 -8.24 3.52 -2.17
N ILE A 91 -7.77 4.59 -1.52
CA ILE A 91 -6.69 4.55 -0.53
C ILE A 91 -6.94 5.59 0.55
N SER A 92 -6.58 5.29 1.79
CA SER A 92 -6.71 6.26 2.87
C SER A 92 -5.73 7.41 2.69
N ASN A 93 -6.17 8.62 3.03
CA ASN A 93 -5.32 9.77 3.26
C ASN A 93 -4.50 9.56 4.54
N HIS A 94 -3.26 10.02 4.57
CA HIS A 94 -2.49 10.06 5.78
C HIS A 94 -3.12 11.04 6.79
N TYR A 95 -3.12 10.66 8.07
CA TYR A 95 -3.87 11.34 9.12
C TYR A 95 -3.25 12.66 9.62
N ASP A 96 -2.00 12.93 9.24
CA ASP A 96 -1.18 14.02 9.80
C ASP A 96 -0.33 14.75 8.74
N ARG A 97 -0.01 14.10 7.63
CA ARG A 97 0.93 14.62 6.63
C ARG A 97 0.24 14.68 5.30
N HIS A 98 0.46 15.76 4.57
CA HIS A 98 -0.27 16.00 3.32
C HIS A 98 0.65 16.37 2.16
N CYS A 99 1.91 16.70 2.44
CA CYS A 99 2.88 17.09 1.43
C CYS A 99 4.08 16.13 1.37
N VAL A 100 4.57 15.83 0.16
CA VAL A 100 5.77 14.99 -0.03
C VAL A 100 7.00 15.62 0.65
N TRP A 101 7.09 16.95 0.72
CA TRP A 101 8.17 17.67 1.40
C TRP A 101 8.22 17.32 2.90
N GLU A 102 7.06 17.27 3.54
CA GLU A 102 6.92 16.89 4.96
C GLU A 102 7.29 15.42 5.15
N GLU A 103 6.81 14.55 4.25
CA GLU A 103 7.10 13.12 4.29
C GLU A 103 8.60 12.83 4.10
N VAL A 104 9.29 13.53 3.19
CA VAL A 104 10.75 13.45 3.01
C VAL A 104 11.47 13.83 4.29
N ALA A 105 11.14 14.99 4.88
CA ALA A 105 11.74 15.44 6.13
C ALA A 105 11.50 14.44 7.27
N GLN A 106 10.29 13.88 7.36
CA GLN A 106 9.92 12.91 8.38
C GLN A 106 10.64 11.57 8.21
N ASN A 107 10.79 11.07 6.98
CA ASN A 107 11.56 9.84 6.72
C ASN A 107 13.03 10.01 7.14
N LYS A 108 13.63 11.17 6.87
CA LYS A 108 15.01 11.49 7.30
C LYS A 108 15.11 11.63 8.82
N LYS A 109 14.21 12.40 9.44
CA LYS A 109 14.17 12.59 10.90
C LYS A 109 14.07 11.27 11.66
N LEU A 110 13.29 10.33 11.14
CA LEU A 110 13.07 9.02 11.76
C LEU A 110 14.05 7.94 11.25
N ASN A 111 15.09 8.30 10.48
CA ASN A 111 16.08 7.40 9.87
C ASN A 111 15.42 6.18 9.21
N LYS A 112 14.34 6.40 8.46
CA LYS A 112 13.53 5.33 7.86
C LYS A 112 14.20 4.68 6.65
N TYR A 113 15.11 5.37 5.98
CA TYR A 113 15.88 4.87 4.85
C TYR A 113 17.13 5.72 4.65
N ASN A 114 18.02 5.30 3.74
CA ASN A 114 19.22 6.07 3.40
C ASN A 114 18.84 7.47 2.89
N HIS A 115 19.39 8.51 3.52
CA HIS A 115 19.06 9.91 3.23
C HIS A 115 19.47 10.32 1.82
N THR A 116 20.62 9.85 1.32
CA THR A 116 21.09 10.15 -0.03
C THR A 116 20.13 9.60 -1.08
N VAL A 117 19.61 8.38 -0.90
CA VAL A 117 18.64 7.79 -1.82
C VAL A 117 17.29 8.54 -1.77
N ILE A 118 16.85 8.96 -0.59
CA ILE A 118 15.66 9.81 -0.44
C ILE A 118 15.85 11.14 -1.18
N ASP A 119 17.00 11.79 -1.02
CA ASP A 119 17.29 13.08 -1.64
C ASP A 119 17.38 12.96 -3.18
N GLN A 120 17.94 11.85 -3.69
CA GLN A 120 17.96 11.52 -5.12
C GLN A 120 16.54 11.31 -5.67
N GLN A 121 15.72 10.48 -5.01
CA GLN A 121 14.33 10.24 -5.38
C GLN A 121 13.54 11.55 -5.46
N PHE A 122 13.64 12.36 -4.40
CA PHE A 122 12.91 13.60 -4.31
C PHE A 122 13.39 14.66 -5.31
N SER A 123 14.69 14.74 -5.56
CA SER A 123 15.23 15.65 -6.58
C SER A 123 14.81 15.23 -7.99
N PHE A 124 14.78 13.93 -8.27
CA PHE A 124 14.24 13.41 -9.53
C PHE A 124 12.77 13.79 -9.72
N TYR A 125 11.94 13.62 -8.69
CA TYR A 125 10.51 13.99 -8.76
C TYR A 125 10.30 15.49 -8.98
N ARG A 126 11.04 16.35 -8.28
CA ARG A 126 10.96 17.80 -8.47
C ARG A 126 11.37 18.21 -9.89
N ALA A 127 12.47 17.66 -10.39
CA ALA A 127 12.95 17.94 -11.74
C ALA A 127 11.95 17.49 -12.82
N ASP A 128 11.21 16.42 -12.57
CA ASP A 128 10.20 15.88 -13.49
C ASP A 128 8.79 16.48 -13.27
N GLY A 129 8.64 17.51 -12.43
CA GLY A 129 7.39 18.28 -12.30
C GLY A 129 6.50 17.90 -11.12
N LEU A 130 7.02 17.29 -10.05
CA LEU A 130 6.30 17.17 -8.79
C LEU A 130 6.16 18.56 -8.15
N GLU A 131 4.92 18.99 -7.95
CA GLU A 131 4.59 20.27 -7.32
C GLU A 131 4.29 20.10 -5.82
N ARG A 132 4.52 21.18 -5.07
CA ARG A 132 4.22 21.21 -3.64
C ARG A 132 2.71 21.19 -3.45
N PHE A 133 2.23 20.38 -2.50
CA PHE A 133 0.80 20.32 -2.19
C PHE A 133 0.31 21.68 -1.67
N ASP A 134 -0.73 22.21 -2.30
CA ASP A 134 -1.46 23.39 -1.84
C ASP A 134 -2.88 22.97 -1.42
N ALA A 135 -3.19 23.14 -0.14
CA ALA A 135 -4.51 22.82 0.39
C ALA A 135 -5.58 23.81 -0.08
N SER A 136 -5.20 25.04 -0.41
CA SER A 136 -6.11 26.11 -0.85
C SER A 136 -6.45 26.05 -2.34
N ASP A 137 -5.65 25.34 -3.13
CA ASP A 137 -5.91 25.16 -4.56
C ASP A 137 -7.27 24.47 -4.79
N PRO A 138 -8.22 25.11 -5.50
CA PRO A 138 -9.50 24.52 -5.86
C PRO A 138 -9.37 23.43 -6.95
N ASN A 139 -8.28 23.44 -7.72
CA ASN A 139 -8.02 22.51 -8.83
C ASN A 139 -7.13 21.33 -8.43
N LYS A 140 -6.80 21.19 -7.13
CA LYS A 140 -5.95 20.11 -6.64
C LYS A 140 -6.51 18.74 -7.06
N LEU A 141 -5.63 17.91 -7.60
CA LEU A 141 -6.02 16.60 -8.13
C LEU A 141 -6.36 15.59 -7.03
N LEU A 142 -5.81 15.79 -5.82
CA LEU A 142 -5.98 14.92 -4.67
C LEU A 142 -6.22 15.78 -3.42
N PRO A 143 -6.91 15.24 -2.39
CA PRO A 143 -7.04 15.93 -1.11
C PRO A 143 -5.71 15.98 -0.31
N SER A 144 -4.69 15.24 -0.74
CA SER A 144 -3.36 15.14 -0.13
C SER A 144 -2.40 14.44 -1.08
N ASN A 145 -1.11 14.75 -1.01
CA ASN A 145 -0.06 14.03 -1.74
C ASN A 145 0.44 12.78 -0.99
N VAL A 146 0.06 12.59 0.28
CA VAL A 146 0.59 11.52 1.13
C VAL A 146 -0.53 10.57 1.52
N PRO A 147 -0.53 9.32 1.00
CA PRO A 147 -1.49 8.32 1.42
C PRO A 147 -1.08 7.65 2.74
N GLU A 148 -2.05 7.08 3.43
CA GLU A 148 -1.84 5.99 4.39
C GLU A 148 -2.02 4.67 3.63
N GLY A 149 -0.90 4.03 3.30
CA GLY A 149 -0.87 2.83 2.46
C GLY A 149 -1.34 1.55 3.15
N SER A 150 -1.79 1.60 4.41
CA SER A 150 -2.18 0.39 5.15
C SER A 150 -3.53 -0.21 4.73
N PHE A 151 -4.34 0.51 3.93
CA PHE A 151 -5.59 0.01 3.39
C PHE A 151 -5.80 0.50 1.94
N ILE A 152 -5.91 -0.43 0.99
CA ILE A 152 -6.09 -0.12 -0.44
C ILE A 152 -7.19 -1.02 -0.99
N ILE A 153 -8.12 -0.45 -1.76
CA ILE A 153 -9.23 -1.15 -2.39
C ILE A 153 -9.14 -0.89 -3.90
N ARG A 154 -9.26 -1.94 -4.71
CA ARG A 154 -9.05 -1.85 -6.16
C ARG A 154 -10.10 -2.64 -6.93
N ALA A 155 -10.61 -2.03 -8.00
CA ALA A 155 -11.06 -2.74 -9.18
C ALA A 155 -9.87 -2.96 -10.11
N HIS A 156 -9.78 -4.14 -10.72
CA HIS A 156 -8.70 -4.50 -11.64
C HIS A 156 -9.01 -4.06 -13.07
N THR A 157 -9.11 -2.75 -13.25
CA THR A 157 -9.27 -2.09 -14.55
C THR A 157 -7.91 -1.80 -15.20
N PRO A 158 -7.85 -1.53 -16.52
CA PRO A 158 -6.60 -1.15 -17.17
C PRO A 158 -5.88 0.03 -16.49
N MET A 159 -6.62 1.05 -16.07
CA MET A 159 -6.04 2.26 -15.47
C MET A 159 -5.52 2.00 -14.04
N SER A 160 -6.30 1.33 -13.20
CA SER A 160 -5.89 0.93 -11.85
C SER A 160 -4.66 0.01 -11.86
N ASN A 161 -4.61 -0.93 -12.80
CA ASN A 161 -3.47 -1.84 -12.96
C ASN A 161 -2.23 -1.12 -13.49
N LEU A 162 -2.38 -0.21 -14.45
CA LEU A 162 -1.29 0.64 -14.96
C LEU A 162 -0.70 1.50 -13.84
N PHE A 163 -1.55 2.22 -13.09
CA PHE A 163 -1.12 3.01 -11.94
C PHE A 163 -0.33 2.17 -10.94
N SER A 164 -0.86 0.99 -10.60
CA SER A 164 -0.19 0.12 -9.63
C SER A 164 1.16 -0.41 -10.11
N CYS A 165 1.31 -0.67 -11.42
CA CYS A 165 2.60 -1.03 -12.02
C CYS A 165 3.59 0.14 -11.97
N LEU A 166 3.16 1.34 -12.37
CA LEU A 166 4.01 2.53 -12.34
C LEU A 166 4.45 2.85 -10.91
N TRP A 167 3.54 2.73 -9.94
CA TRP A 167 3.87 2.96 -8.53
C TRP A 167 4.88 1.94 -8.00
N PHE A 168 4.75 0.68 -8.42
CA PHE A 168 5.74 -0.35 -8.09
C PHE A 168 7.11 -0.06 -8.71
N ASN A 169 7.18 0.40 -9.97
CA ASN A 169 8.43 0.77 -10.63
C ASN A 169 9.18 1.86 -9.86
N GLU A 170 8.46 2.85 -9.33
CA GLU A 170 9.06 3.91 -8.52
C GLU A 170 9.64 3.39 -7.19
N ILE A 171 8.98 2.42 -6.57
CA ILE A 171 9.46 1.77 -5.35
C ILE A 171 10.70 0.93 -5.63
N ASP A 172 10.68 0.16 -6.73
CA ASP A 172 11.82 -0.66 -7.11
C ASP A 172 13.05 0.19 -7.46
N ARG A 173 12.83 1.27 -8.21
CA ARG A 173 13.87 2.20 -8.62
C ARG A 173 14.52 2.93 -7.44
N PHE A 174 13.72 3.36 -6.47
CA PHE A 174 14.18 4.21 -5.37
C PHE A 174 14.02 3.50 -4.03
N THR A 175 13.00 3.89 -3.26
CA THR A 175 12.83 3.45 -1.88
C THR A 175 11.52 2.67 -1.70
N PRO A 176 11.47 1.70 -0.77
CA PRO A 176 10.22 1.00 -0.43
C PRO A 176 9.21 1.89 0.34
N ARG A 177 9.48 3.19 0.48
CA ARG A 177 8.60 4.18 1.14
C ARG A 177 7.58 4.67 0.12
N ASP A 178 6.52 3.88 -0.01
CA ASP A 178 5.41 4.08 -0.95
C ASP A 178 4.73 5.47 -0.83
N GLN A 179 4.74 6.08 0.35
CA GLN A 179 4.26 7.45 0.58
C GLN A 179 5.04 8.51 -0.23
N LEU A 180 6.34 8.29 -0.50
CA LEU A 180 7.17 9.24 -1.25
C LEU A 180 6.87 9.24 -2.75
N SER A 181 6.51 8.08 -3.31
CA SER A 181 6.31 7.90 -4.75
C SER A 181 4.86 8.06 -5.21
N PHE A 182 3.88 7.99 -4.29
CA PHE A 182 2.46 7.95 -4.65
C PHE A 182 2.00 9.17 -5.46
N ALA A 183 2.15 10.39 -4.91
CA ALA A 183 1.68 11.60 -5.57
C ALA A 183 2.38 11.85 -6.90
N TYR A 184 3.71 11.68 -6.94
CA TYR A 184 4.47 11.78 -8.18
C TYR A 184 3.92 10.83 -9.26
N THR A 185 3.72 9.56 -8.90
CA THR A 185 3.18 8.55 -9.84
C THR A 185 1.80 8.97 -10.36
N TYR A 186 0.92 9.42 -9.47
CA TYR A 186 -0.44 9.81 -9.82
C TYR A 186 -0.47 11.06 -10.72
N GLN A 187 0.27 12.11 -10.34
CA GLN A 187 0.37 13.35 -11.11
C GLN A 187 1.00 13.10 -12.48
N LYS A 188 2.05 12.27 -12.56
CA LYS A 188 2.66 11.89 -13.84
C LYS A 188 1.70 11.10 -14.71
N LEU A 189 0.98 10.12 -14.16
CA LEU A 189 -0.03 9.38 -14.91
C LEU A 189 -1.10 10.32 -15.49
N ARG A 190 -1.63 11.24 -14.68
CA ARG A 190 -2.62 12.24 -15.10
C ARG A 190 -2.11 13.16 -16.20
N ARG A 191 -0.90 13.71 -16.04
CA ARG A 191 -0.26 14.61 -17.03
C ARG A 191 0.01 13.91 -18.36
N MET A 192 0.44 12.64 -18.32
CA MET A 192 0.76 11.87 -19.53
C MET A 192 -0.48 11.26 -20.22
N ASN A 193 -1.64 11.27 -19.55
CA ASN A 193 -2.89 10.68 -20.05
C ASN A 193 -4.11 11.59 -19.78
N PRO A 194 -4.14 12.81 -20.34
CA PRO A 194 -5.20 13.79 -20.03
C PRO A 194 -6.60 13.28 -20.42
N ASP A 195 -6.70 12.54 -21.52
CA ASP A 195 -7.98 12.06 -22.07
C ASP A 195 -8.51 10.79 -21.41
N LYS A 196 -7.72 10.15 -20.54
CA LYS A 196 -8.09 8.91 -19.85
C LYS A 196 -8.07 9.12 -18.35
N PRO A 197 -9.19 9.54 -17.75
CA PRO A 197 -9.24 9.80 -16.32
C PRO A 197 -8.97 8.52 -15.52
N PHE A 198 -8.25 8.68 -14.41
CA PHE A 198 -8.11 7.63 -13.40
C PHE A 198 -8.99 7.99 -12.20
N HIS A 199 -10.05 7.22 -11.99
CA HIS A 199 -11.03 7.49 -10.94
C HIS A 199 -10.53 6.94 -9.60
N LEU A 200 -9.70 7.75 -8.92
CA LEU A 200 -9.14 7.44 -7.61
C LEU A 200 -9.90 8.16 -6.49
N ASN A 201 -10.21 7.42 -5.42
CA ASN A 201 -10.79 7.93 -4.19
C ASN A 201 -9.74 7.94 -3.07
N MET A 202 -9.33 9.12 -2.63
CA MET A 202 -8.53 9.26 -1.42
C MET A 202 -9.43 9.64 -0.24
N PHE A 203 -9.82 8.64 0.55
CA PHE A 203 -10.79 8.79 1.63
C PHE A 203 -10.12 9.15 2.97
N LYS A 204 -10.89 9.63 3.95
CA LYS A 204 -10.33 10.11 5.23
C LYS A 204 -9.87 8.95 6.11
N ASP A 205 -8.84 9.18 6.93
CA ASP A 205 -8.33 8.15 7.86
C ASP A 205 -9.39 7.69 8.88
N CYS A 206 -10.37 8.54 9.23
CA CYS A 206 -11.47 8.15 10.12
C CYS A 206 -12.34 7.03 9.52
N GLU A 207 -12.54 7.03 8.20
CA GLU A 207 -13.26 5.96 7.49
C GLU A 207 -12.46 4.65 7.57
N ARG A 208 -11.13 4.72 7.35
CA ARG A 208 -10.24 3.56 7.56
C ARG A 208 -10.37 2.98 8.96
N ARG A 209 -10.33 3.84 10.00
CA ARG A 209 -10.43 3.42 11.42
C ARG A 209 -11.77 2.76 11.76
N HIS A 210 -12.84 3.15 11.07
CA HIS A 210 -14.15 2.52 11.23
C HIS A 210 -14.17 1.08 10.68
N ILE A 211 -13.47 0.85 9.57
CA ILE A 211 -13.49 -0.43 8.84
C ILE A 211 -12.43 -1.40 9.32
N ALA A 212 -11.28 -0.89 9.74
CA ALA A 212 -10.11 -1.68 10.08
C ALA A 212 -9.54 -1.27 11.45
N LYS A 213 -9.58 -2.20 12.40
CA LYS A 213 -9.02 -1.98 13.75
C LYS A 213 -7.53 -2.30 13.78
N LEU A 214 -6.77 -1.43 14.44
CA LEU A 214 -5.37 -1.67 14.74
C LEU A 214 -5.26 -2.74 15.83
N PHE A 215 -4.50 -3.80 15.55
CA PHE A 215 -4.12 -4.80 16.52
C PHE A 215 -2.66 -4.56 16.92
N ARG A 216 -2.41 -4.45 18.22
CA ARG A 216 -1.04 -4.26 18.73
C ARG A 216 -0.28 -5.59 18.64
N HIS A 217 1.03 -5.51 18.42
CA HIS A 217 1.91 -6.66 18.54
C HIS A 217 1.74 -7.29 19.93
N ARG A 218 1.65 -8.62 20.00
CA ARG A 218 1.88 -9.33 21.25
C ARG A 218 3.35 -9.08 21.62
N LEU A 219 3.60 -8.59 22.83
CA LEU A 219 4.96 -8.58 23.36
C LEU A 219 5.38 -10.05 23.52
N ASP A 220 6.53 -10.42 23.00
CA ASP A 220 7.10 -11.76 23.20
C ASP A 220 7.54 -11.90 24.67
N ASP A 221 6.63 -12.35 25.54
CA ASP A 221 6.97 -12.74 26.92
C ASP A 221 7.90 -13.98 26.97
N LYS A 222 8.20 -14.60 25.83
CA LYS A 222 9.02 -15.82 25.74
C LYS A 222 10.54 -15.60 25.73
N ARG A 223 11.03 -14.37 25.85
CA ARG A 223 12.50 -14.08 25.94
C ARG A 223 13.03 -13.84 27.35
N ILE A 224 12.22 -13.97 28.40
CA ILE A 224 12.62 -13.63 29.79
C ILE A 224 13.02 -14.86 30.63
N HIS A 225 12.98 -16.07 30.08
CA HIS A 225 13.44 -17.28 30.79
C HIS A 225 14.59 -17.95 30.04
N HIS A 226 15.79 -17.41 30.24
CA HIS A 226 17.05 -18.14 30.16
C HIS A 226 17.76 -18.04 31.50
#